data_AF-A0A349A0R3-F1
#
_entry.id   AF-A0A349A0R3-F1
#
_cell.length_a   1.000
_cell.length_b   1.000
_cell.length_c   1.000
_cell.angle_alpha   90.00
_cell.angle_beta   90.00
_cell.angle_gamma   90.00
#
_symmetry.space_group_name_H-M   'P 1'
#
loop_
_entity.id
_entity.type
_entity.pdbx_description
1 polymer ?
#
loop_
_entity_poly.entity_id
_entity_poly.type
_entity_poly.pdbx_seq_one_letter_code
_entity_poly.pdbx_strand_id
1 'polypeptide(L)' 'MQSKQLRQGFLDFFAGQSHTIVPSAPLVPEKDPSLLFTNAGMVQFKNTFLGQEKRAYTRATSSQKCVRAGG' A
#
# COMPACT_ATOMS: atom_id res chain seq x y z
N MET A 1 -3.39 -23.31 5.77
CA MET A 1 -4.08 -22.03 5.48
C MET A 1 -3.70 -21.59 4.08
N GLN A 2 -4.65 -21.24 3.21
CA GLN A 2 -4.36 -20.82 1.83
C GLN A 2 -3.87 -19.37 1.77
N SER A 3 -3.03 -19.01 0.80
CA SER A 3 -2.47 -17.65 0.67
C SER A 3 -3.54 -16.55 0.59
N LYS A 4 -4.70 -16.86 0.00
CA LYS A 4 -5.87 -15.96 -0.03
C LYS A 4 -6.42 -15.69 1.38
N GLN A 5 -6.49 -16.72 2.22
CA GLN A 5 -6.98 -16.62 3.60
C GLN A 5 -6.00 -15.84 4.49
N LEU A 6 -4.69 -16.06 4.32
CA LEU A 6 -3.66 -15.30 5.05
C LEU A 6 -3.71 -13.81 4.70
N ARG A 7 -3.84 -13.48 3.40
CA ARG A 7 -4.00 -12.10 2.95
C ARG A 7 -5.24 -11.46 3.58
N GLN A 8 -6.37 -12.15 3.55
CA GLN A 8 -7.61 -11.62 4.11
C GLN A 8 -7.49 -11.44 5.63
N GLY A 9 -6.97 -12.43 6.36
CA GLY A 9 -6.78 -12.34 7.81
C GLY A 9 -5.86 -11.19 8.24
N PHE A 10 -4.80 -10.89 7.48
CA PHE A 10 -3.95 -9.72 7.73
C PHE A 10 -4.74 -8.41 7.58
N LEU A 11 -5.50 -8.26 6.50
CA LEU A 11 -6.29 -7.06 6.25
C LEU A 11 -7.39 -6.89 7.30
N ASP A 12 -8.09 -7.96 7.64
CA ASP A 12 -9.18 -7.98 8.63
C ASP A 12 -8.67 -7.64 10.04
N PHE A 13 -7.51 -8.17 10.43
CA PHE A 13 -6.89 -7.84 11.71
C PHE A 13 -6.66 -6.34 11.84
N PHE A 14 -6.04 -5.71 10.84
CA PHE A 14 -5.76 -4.27 10.87
C PHE A 14 -7.03 -3.43 10.73
N ALA A 15 -8.03 -3.90 9.99
CA ALA A 15 -9.35 -3.27 9.94
C ALA A 15 -10.03 -3.28 11.32
N GLY A 16 -9.97 -4.39 12.06
CA GLY A 16 -10.42 -4.48 13.45
C GLY A 16 -9.68 -3.49 14.37
N GLN A 17 -8.43 -3.19 14.06
CA GLN A 17 -7.63 -2.17 14.75
C GLN A 17 -7.81 -0.75 14.16
N SER A 18 -8.95 -0.48 13.50
CA SER A 18 -9.31 0.84 12.94
C SER A 18 -8.37 1.38 11.86
N HIS A 19 -7.78 0.51 11.04
CA HIS A 19 -7.09 0.94 9.81
C HIS A 19 -8.04 0.85 8.62
N THR A 20 -7.99 1.85 7.73
CA THR A 20 -8.69 1.78 6.45
C THR A 20 -7.98 0.75 5.54
N ILE A 21 -8.74 -0.21 5.01
CA ILE A 21 -8.22 -1.11 3.96
C ILE A 21 -8.10 -0.30 2.66
N VAL A 22 -6.88 -0.18 2.14
CA VAL A 22 -6.60 0.53 0.89
C VAL A 22 -6.21 -0.51 -0.18
N PRO A 23 -6.79 -0.43 -1.40
CA PRO A 23 -6.40 -1.31 -2.49
C PRO A 23 -4.91 -1.22 -2.84
N SER A 24 -4.38 -2.31 -3.41
CA SER A 24 -3.06 -2.29 -4.03
C SER A 24 -3.07 -1.27 -5.17
N ALA A 25 -2.11 -0.34 -5.14
CA ALA A 25 -1.84 0.56 -6.26
C ALA A 25 -1.32 -0.21 -7.49
N PRO A 26 -1.35 0.41 -8.68
CA PRO A 26 -0.73 -0.12 -9.89
C PRO A 26 0.78 -0.41 -9.74
N LEU A 27 1.31 -1.27 -10.60
CA LEU A 27 2.74 -1.57 -10.63
C LEU A 27 3.59 -0.44 -11.19
N VAL A 28 3.04 0.39 -12.07
CA VAL A 28 3.71 1.57 -12.62
C VAL A 28 3.23 2.80 -11.84
N PRO A 29 4.11 3.52 -11.12
CA PRO A 29 3.72 4.73 -10.39
C PRO A 29 3.37 5.87 -11.34
N GLU A 30 2.21 6.51 -11.17
CA GLU A 30 1.79 7.64 -12.04
C GLU A 30 2.45 8.97 -11.66
N LYS A 31 2.85 9.14 -10.40
CA LYS A 31 3.24 10.44 -9.81
C LYS A 31 4.65 10.45 -9.23
N ASP A 32 5.50 9.50 -9.64
CA ASP A 32 6.89 9.43 -9.17
C ASP A 32 7.84 9.02 -10.30
N PRO A 33 8.43 9.97 -11.03
CA PRO A 33 9.32 9.66 -12.15
C PRO A 33 10.64 9.02 -11.70
N SER A 34 10.97 9.01 -10.39
CA SER A 34 12.19 8.36 -9.90
C SER A 34 12.03 6.85 -9.67
N LEU A 35 10.82 6.30 -9.82
CA LEU A 35 10.54 4.89 -9.59
C LEU A 35 10.10 4.20 -10.88
N LEU A 36 10.80 3.13 -11.24
CA LEU A 36 10.45 2.30 -12.40
C LEU A 36 9.20 1.45 -12.12
N PHE A 37 9.13 0.83 -10.93
CA PHE A 37 7.98 0.04 -10.49
C PHE A 37 7.69 0.25 -9.00
N THR A 38 6.44 0.04 -8.59
CA THR A 38 6.05 -0.07 -7.19
C THR A 38 6.78 -1.26 -6.55
N ASN A 39 7.76 -0.97 -5.69
CA ASN A 39 8.62 -1.96 -5.05
C ASN A 39 8.25 -2.24 -3.57
N ALA A 40 7.35 -1.43 -3.01
CA ALA A 40 6.89 -1.49 -1.63
C ALA A 40 5.46 -0.92 -1.47
N GLY A 41 4.77 -1.33 -0.39
CA GLY A 41 3.43 -0.83 -0.05
C GLY A 41 3.36 0.65 0.30
N MET A 42 4.47 1.25 0.77
CA MET A 42 4.50 2.66 1.18
C MET A 42 4.54 3.64 0.00
N VAL A 43 4.83 3.19 -1.22
CA VAL A 43 5.03 4.08 -2.39
C VAL A 43 3.78 4.93 -2.65
N GLN A 44 2.59 4.33 -2.63
CA GLN A 44 1.32 5.06 -2.78
C GLN A 44 1.02 6.03 -1.63
N PHE A 45 1.77 5.95 -0.53
CA PHE A 45 1.60 6.77 0.67
C PHE A 45 2.74 7.78 0.86
N LYS A 46 3.73 7.84 -0.05
CA LYS A 46 4.92 8.71 0.04
C LYS A 46 4.55 10.16 0.32
N ASN A 47 3.63 10.74 -0.46
CA ASN A 47 3.24 12.14 -0.29
C ASN A 47 2.48 12.40 1.02
N THR A 48 1.79 11.39 1.57
CA THR A 48 1.18 11.48 2.89
C THR A 48 2.24 11.51 4.00
N PHE A 49 3.27 10.67 3.90
CA PHE A 49 4.39 10.71 4.85
C PHE A 49 5.18 12.02 4.77
N LEU A 50 5.29 12.63 3.58
CA LEU A 50 5.91 13.94 3.39
C LEU A 50 5.01 15.13 3.76
N GLY A 51 3.76 14.89 4.17
CA GLY A 51 2.79 15.94 4.50
C GLY A 51 2.23 16.72 3.29
N GLN A 52 2.51 16.26 2.07
CA GLN A 52 2.08 16.87 0.81
C GLN A 52 0.68 16.43 0.37
N GLU A 53 0.19 15.30 0.87
CA GLU A 53 -1.16 14.78 0.62
C GLU A 53 -1.85 14.47 1.95
N LYS A 54 -3.03 15.05 2.20
CA LYS A 54 -3.88 14.66 3.33
C LYS A 54 -4.92 13.64 2.86
N ARG A 55 -5.13 12.62 3.68
CA ARG A 55 -6.19 11.63 3.49
C ARG A 55 -7.23 11.73 4.58
N ALA A 56 -8.43 11.23 4.30
CA ALA A 56 -9.54 11.18 5.26
C ALA A 56 -9.29 10.21 6.43
N TYR A 57 -8.19 9.44 6.39
CA TYR A 57 -7.79 8.49 7.41
C TYR A 57 -6.34 8.72 7.84
N THR A 58 -6.04 8.39 9.09
CA THR A 58 -4.69 8.49 9.67
C THR A 58 -4.01 7.13 9.83
N ARG A 59 -4.73 6.04 9.57
CA ARG A 59 -4.27 4.65 9.68
C ARG A 59 -4.76 3.85 8.48
N ALA A 60 -3.87 3.12 7.82
CA ALA A 60 -4.19 2.33 6.63
C ALA A 60 -3.49 0.97 6.64
N THR A 61 -4.10 -0.01 5.95
CA THR A 61 -3.53 -1.33 5.69
C THR A 61 -3.78 -1.73 4.25
N SER A 62 -2.85 -2.46 3.62
CA SER A 62 -2.99 -2.93 2.24
C SER A 62 -2.15 -4.19 2.00
N SER A 63 -2.44 -4.88 0.90
CA SER A 63 -1.60 -5.97 0.36
C SER A 63 -1.15 -5.58 -1.05
N GLN A 64 -0.02 -4.88 -1.13
CA GLN A 64 0.52 -4.31 -2.36
C GLN A 64 1.19 -5.38 -3.24
N LYS A 65 0.87 -5.39 -4.53
CA LYS A 65 1.67 -6.10 -5.54
C LYS A 65 2.96 -5.32 -5.77
N CYS A 66 4.11 -5.98 -5.65
CA CYS A 66 5.42 -5.34 -5.78
C CYS A 66 6.26 -6.06 -6.84
N VAL A 67 7.06 -5.29 -7.59
CA VAL A 67 8.13 -5.81 -8.44
C VAL A 67 9.45 -5.26 -7.92
N ARG A 68 10.43 -6.14 -7.73
CA ARG A 68 11.81 -5.80 -7.36
C ARG A 68 12.74 -6.40 -8.41
N ALA A 69 12.79 -5.73 -9.55
CA ALA A 69 13.53 -6.18 -10.73
C ALA A 69 14.37 -5.06 -11.36
N GLY A 70 14.70 -4.04 -10.56
CA GLY A 70 15.42 -2.85 -11.01
C GLY A 70 15.01 -1.61 -10.21
N GLY A 71 15.94 -0.68 -10.09
CA GLY A 71 15.98 0.39 -9.10
C GLY A 71 17.36 0.44 -8.45
#